data_AF-A0A924NET8-F1
#
_entry.id   AF-A0A924NET8-F1
#
_cell.length_a   1.000
_cell.length_b   1.000
_cell.length_c   1.000
_cell.angle_alpha   90.00
_cell.angle_beta   90.00
_cell.angle_gamma   90.00
#
_symmetry.space_group_name_H-M   'P 1'
#
loop_
_entity.id
_entity.type
_entity.pdbx_description
1 polymer ?
#
loop_
_entity_poly.entity_id
_entity_poly.type
_entity_poly.pdbx_seq_one_letter_code
_entity_poly.pdbx_strand_id
1 'polypeptide(L)' 'MNDILQQLEIRRDQARSGGGQRRVDAQHAKGKLTARERIELLLDDGSFEEFDMFVVHRCTDFGMEADRPA' A
#
# COMPACT_ATOMS: atom_id res chain seq x y z
N MET A 1 -4.10 -3.66 24.95
CA MET A 1 -3.35 -4.53 24.02
C MET A 1 -4.14 -4.78 22.75
N ASN A 2 -5.37 -5.29 22.83
CA ASN A 2 -6.18 -5.62 21.64
C ASN A 2 -6.47 -4.42 20.71
N ASP A 3 -6.73 -3.23 21.27
CA ASP A 3 -6.99 -2.02 20.48
C ASP A 3 -5.79 -1.60 19.60
N ILE A 4 -4.57 -1.68 20.14
CA ILE A 4 -3.35 -1.34 19.39
C ILE A 4 -3.12 -2.33 18.23
N LEU A 5 -3.38 -3.61 18.46
CA LEU A 5 -3.29 -4.63 17.41
C LEU A 5 -4.32 -4.38 16.29
N GLN A 6 -5.54 -3.99 16.66
CA GLN A 6 -6.56 -3.63 15.68
C GLN A 6 -6.17 -2.40 14.86
N GLN A 7 -5.62 -1.36 15.51
CA GLN A 7 -5.12 -0.17 14.81
C GLN A 7 -3.97 -0.51 13.85
N LEU A 8 -3.08 -1.43 14.23
CA LEU A 8 -2.00 -1.90 13.38
C LEU A 8 -2.53 -2.59 12.12
N GLU A 9 -3.51 -3.49 12.24
CA GLU A 9 -4.10 -4.17 11.08
C GLU A 9 -4.81 -3.19 10.15
N ILE A 10 -5.55 -2.21 10.71
CA ILE A 10 -6.18 -1.15 9.91
C ILE A 10 -5.14 -0.39 9.08
N ARG A 11 -3.99 -0.03 9.68
CA ARG A 11 -2.90 0.65 8.95
C ARG A 11 -2.27 -0.24 7.88
N ARG A 12 -2.11 -1.54 8.15
CA ARG A 12 -1.61 -2.51 7.16
C ARG A 12 -2.54 -2.59 5.96
N ASP A 13 -3.85 -2.69 6.19
CA ASP A 13 -4.85 -2.78 5.13
C ASP A 13 -4.90 -1.51 4.29
N GLN A 14 -4.81 -0.34 4.94
CA GLN A 14 -4.70 0.95 4.25
C GLN A 14 -3.44 1.01 3.35
N ALA A 15 -2.26 0.66 3.88
CA ALA A 15 -1.03 0.63 3.09
C ALA A 15 -1.08 -0.40 1.94
N ARG A 16 -1.74 -1.55 2.16
CA ARG A 16 -1.98 -2.58 1.14
C ARG A 16 -2.89 -2.09 0.01
N SER A 17 -3.91 -1.30 0.34
CA SER A 17 -4.85 -0.73 -0.64
C SER A 17 -4.21 0.27 -1.60
N GLY A 18 -3.04 0.82 -1.23
CA GLY A 18 -2.26 1.73 -2.06
C GLY A 18 -3.08 2.93 -2.53
N GLY A 19 -3.20 3.11 -3.84
CA GLY A 19 -3.96 4.21 -4.43
C GLY A 19 -5.49 4.04 -4.42
N GLY A 20 -6.01 3.00 -3.73
CA GLY A 20 -7.42 2.65 -3.67
C GLY A 20 -7.92 1.83 -4.86
N GLN A 21 -9.09 1.19 -4.70
CA GLN A 21 -9.67 0.25 -5.66
C GLN A 21 -9.75 0.81 -7.08
N ARG A 22 -10.17 2.07 -7.24
CA ARG A 22 -10.27 2.74 -8.53
C ARG A 22 -8.95 2.72 -9.33
N ARG A 23 -7.80 2.85 -8.65
CA ARG A 23 -6.48 2.82 -9.31
C ARG A 23 -6.02 1.40 -9.60
N VAL A 24 -6.40 0.43 -8.75
CA VAL A 24 -6.18 -1.00 -8.98
C VAL A 24 -6.91 -1.44 -10.26
N ASP A 25 -8.21 -1.16 -10.34
CA ASP A 25 -9.04 -1.49 -11.51
C ASP A 25 -8.48 -0.85 -12.79
N ALA A 26 -8.04 0.42 -12.69
CA ALA A 26 -7.44 1.11 -13.82
C ALA A 26 -6.11 0.50 -14.29
N GLN A 27 -5.37 -0.21 -13.43
CA GLN A 27 -4.19 -0.98 -13.86
C GLN A 27 -4.58 -2.29 -14.52
N HIS A 28 -5.50 -3.04 -13.91
CA HIS A 28 -5.97 -4.30 -14.48
C HIS A 28 -6.64 -4.09 -15.83
N ALA A 29 -7.41 -3.02 -16.00
CA ALA A 29 -7.99 -2.63 -17.29
C ALA A 29 -6.95 -2.35 -18.39
N LYS A 30 -5.70 -2.02 -18.00
CA LYS A 30 -4.57 -1.86 -18.93
C LYS A 30 -3.79 -3.16 -19.15
N GLY A 31 -4.26 -4.28 -18.63
CA GLY A 31 -3.56 -5.57 -18.66
C GLY A 31 -2.32 -5.61 -17.78
N LYS A 32 -2.24 -4.74 -16.76
CA LYS A 32 -1.07 -4.63 -15.88
C LYS A 32 -1.41 -5.10 -14.48
N LEU A 33 -0.46 -5.83 -13.89
CA LEU A 33 -0.49 -6.17 -12.47
C LEU A 33 -0.14 -4.94 -11.60
N THR A 34 -0.64 -4.94 -10.37
CA THR A 34 -0.22 -4.02 -9.30
C THR A 34 1.23 -4.28 -8.88
N ALA A 35 1.80 -3.43 -8.04
CA ALA A 35 3.17 -3.63 -7.56
C ALA A 35 3.31 -4.93 -6.72
N ARG A 36 2.37 -5.20 -5.81
CA ARG A 36 2.41 -6.39 -4.95
C ARG A 36 2.13 -7.68 -5.72
N GLU A 37 1.17 -7.67 -6.65
CA GLU A 37 0.92 -8.81 -7.54
C GLU A 37 2.18 -9.22 -8.35
N ARG A 38 3.03 -8.25 -8.73
CA ARG A 38 4.30 -8.56 -9.42
C ARG A 38 5.33 -9.20 -8.49
N ILE A 39 5.36 -8.79 -7.23
CA ILE A 39 6.26 -9.36 -6.22
C ILE A 39 5.84 -10.80 -5.93
N GLU A 40 4.54 -11.03 -5.72
CA GLU A 40 3.96 -12.36 -5.49
C GLU A 40 4.24 -13.32 -6.66
N LEU A 41 4.20 -12.84 -7.90
CA LEU A 41 4.54 -13.66 -9.06
C LEU A 41 6.05 -13.99 -9.17
N LEU A 42 6.90 -13.11 -8.65
CA LEU A 42 8.36 -13.19 -8.83
C LEU A 42 9.03 -14.05 -7.75
N LEU A 43 8.53 -14.01 -6.52
CA LEU A 43 9.14 -14.63 -5.36
C LEU A 43 8.45 -15.93 -4.99
N ASP A 44 9.16 -16.78 -4.25
CA ASP A 44 8.56 -17.99 -3.69
C ASP A 44 7.45 -17.62 -2.70
N ASP A 45 6.35 -18.38 -2.72
CA ASP A 45 5.18 -18.13 -1.87
C ASP A 45 5.58 -18.02 -0.39
N GLY A 46 5.21 -16.90 0.23
CA GLY A 46 5.47 -16.61 1.64
C GLY A 46 6.91 -16.20 1.97
N SER A 47 7.79 -16.01 0.98
CA SER A 47 9.18 -15.57 1.21
C SER A 47 9.37 -14.06 1.30
N PHE A 48 8.37 -13.26 0.93
CA PHE A 48 8.47 -11.81 0.88
C PHE A 48 8.34 -11.18 2.28
N GLU A 49 9.38 -10.44 2.68
CA GLU A 49 9.40 -9.63 3.90
C GLU A 49 9.45 -8.13 3.54
N GLU A 50 8.41 -7.39 3.92
CA GLU A 50 8.25 -5.98 3.55
C GLU A 50 8.88 -5.05 4.58
N PHE A 51 9.81 -4.20 4.12
CA PHE A 51 10.36 -3.11 4.92
C PHE A 51 9.63 -1.80 4.60
N ASP A 52 9.61 -0.89 5.58
CA ASP A 52 9.17 0.49 5.39
C ASP A 52 7.71 0.68 4.90
N MET A 53 6.82 -0.27 5.19
CA MET A 53 5.40 -0.25 4.78
C MET A 53 4.66 1.06 5.15
N PHE A 54 5.04 1.71 6.25
CA PHE A 54 4.39 2.93 6.76
C PHE A 54 5.14 4.22 6.41
N VAL A 55 6.14 4.17 5.53
CA VAL A 55 6.87 5.38 5.12
C VAL A 55 5.97 6.26 4.27
N VAL A 56 5.88 7.53 4.65
CA VAL A 56 5.13 8.57 3.93
C VAL A 56 6.02 9.75 3.62
N HIS A 57 5.67 10.49 2.56
CA HIS A 57 6.40 11.72 2.23
C HIS A 57 6.27 12.77 3.33
N ARG A 58 7.22 13.72 3.34
CA ARG A 58 7.24 14.89 4.23
C ARG A 58 7.07 16.22 3.49
N CYS A 59 6.90 16.17 2.17
CA CYS A 59 6.67 17.36 1.35
C CYS A 59 5.33 18.02 1.70
N THR A 60 5.35 19.35 1.78
CA THR A 60 4.19 20.22 2.02
C THR A 60 3.92 21.15 0.84
N ASP A 61 4.78 21.13 -0.19
CA ASP A 61 4.64 22.00 -1.35
C ASP A 61 3.43 21.59 -2.21
N PHE A 62 2.87 22.54 -2.95
CA PHE A 62 1.80 22.30 -3.95
C PHE A 62 0.57 21.52 -3.43
N GLY A 63 0.24 21.64 -2.14
CA GLY A 63 -0.91 20.95 -1.54
C GLY A 63 -0.66 19.49 -1.16
N MET A 64 0.59 19.01 -1.27
CA MET A 64 0.94 17.62 -0.94
C MET A 64 0.61 17.22 0.51
N GLU A 65 0.54 18.18 1.43
CA GLU A 65 0.12 17.94 2.82
C GLU A 65 -1.26 17.29 2.95
N ALA A 66 -2.18 17.60 2.04
CA ALA A 66 -3.54 17.02 2.01
C ALA A 66 -3.57 15.61 1.42
N ASP A 67 -2.56 15.25 0.62
CA ASP A 67 -2.44 13.95 -0.04
C ASP A 67 -1.55 12.96 0.75
N ARG A 68 -1.22 13.29 2.00
CA ARG A 68 -0.39 12.42 2.84
C ARG A 68 -1.16 11.14 3.20
N PRO A 69 -0.60 9.95 2.90
CA PRO A 69 -1.20 8.70 3.35
C PRO A 69 -1.27 8.65 4.89
N ALA A 70 -2.36 8.07 5.41
CA ALA A 70 -2.59 7.90 6.84
C ALA A 70 -1.71 6.80 7.45
#